data_AF-A0A7S3REW0-F1
#
_entry.id   AF-A0A7S3REW0-F1
#
_cell.length_a   1.000
_cell.length_b   1.000
_cell.length_c   1.000
_cell.angle_alpha   90.00
_cell.angle_beta   90.00
_cell.angle_gamma   90.00
#
_symmetry.space_group_name_H-M   'P 1'
#
loop_
_entity.id
_entity.type
_entity.pdbx_description
1 polymer ?
#
loop_
_entity_poly.entity_id
_entity_poly.type
_entity_poly.pdbx_seq_one_letter_code
_entity_poly.pdbx_strand_id
1 'polypeptide(L)'
;EEAPFGLLGVINSTAIHCSTPRALRFHLIVPNERRASLRSTLSSFWPALSFRTYSLDTNGVRAKITRHLRRTEREPVFLSPFRLALVYLPHILPNLRRVLWLHTDILVFGDVAELFLEPQLRDSPVA
;
A
#
# COMPACT_ATOMS: atom_id res chain seq x y z
N GLU A 1 -5.57 11.99 -16.76
CA GLU A 1 -4.93 11.42 -15.55
C GLU A 1 -4.24 10.14 -15.99
N GLU A 2 -2.96 9.96 -15.70
CA GLU A 2 -2.24 8.73 -16.07
C GLU A 2 -2.87 7.56 -15.31
N ALA A 3 -3.20 6.48 -16.02
CA ALA A 3 -3.75 5.29 -15.37
C ALA A 3 -2.70 4.72 -14.39
N PRO A 4 -3.11 4.14 -13.24
CA PRO A 4 -2.19 3.68 -12.22
C PRO A 4 -1.52 2.34 -12.62
N PHE A 5 -0.88 2.29 -13.78
CA PHE A 5 -0.37 1.06 -14.41
C PHE A 5 0.57 0.26 -13.51
N GLY A 6 1.44 0.94 -12.76
CA GLY A 6 2.33 0.27 -11.80
C GLY A 6 1.55 -0.47 -10.70
N LEU A 7 0.51 0.16 -10.14
CA LEU A 7 -0.37 -0.47 -9.17
C LEU A 7 -1.12 -1.66 -9.78
N LEU A 8 -1.63 -1.51 -11.00
CA LEU A 8 -2.32 -2.60 -11.71
C LEU A 8 -1.36 -3.76 -11.98
N GLY A 9 -0.10 -3.46 -12.36
CA GLY A 9 0.95 -4.43 -12.62
C GLY A 9 1.33 -5.23 -11.38
N VAL A 10 1.58 -4.57 -10.24
CA VAL A 10 1.93 -5.27 -9.00
C VAL A 10 0.76 -6.14 -8.50
N ILE A 11 -0.49 -5.64 -8.58
CA ILE A 11 -1.67 -6.44 -8.20
C ILE A 11 -1.80 -7.67 -9.09
N ASN A 12 -1.73 -7.48 -10.42
CA ASN A 12 -1.88 -8.58 -11.36
C ASN A 12 -0.78 -9.62 -11.19
N SER A 13 0.49 -9.19 -11.20
CA SER A 13 1.65 -10.08 -11.07
C SER A 13 1.63 -10.84 -9.74
N THR A 14 1.23 -10.19 -8.64
CA THR A 14 1.04 -10.88 -7.34
C THR A 14 -0.08 -11.90 -7.41
N ALA A 15 -1.24 -11.55 -7.99
CA ALA A 15 -2.40 -12.42 -8.01
C ALA A 15 -2.19 -13.67 -8.90
N ILE A 16 -1.52 -13.54 -10.05
CA ILE A 16 -1.28 -14.67 -10.95
C ILE A 16 -0.21 -15.64 -10.44
N HIS A 17 0.75 -15.19 -9.62
CA HIS A 17 1.81 -16.02 -9.06
C HIS A 17 1.52 -16.53 -7.64
N CYS A 18 0.40 -16.16 -7.02
CA CYS A 18 0.01 -16.65 -5.70
C CYS A 18 -0.73 -17.99 -5.81
N SER A 19 -0.35 -18.98 -5.00
CA SER A 19 -1.00 -20.30 -5.00
C SER A 19 -2.45 -20.23 -4.50
N THR A 20 -2.79 -19.24 -3.67
CA THR A 20 -4.14 -19.05 -3.12
C THR A 20 -4.62 -17.59 -3.27
N PRO A 21 -4.99 -17.13 -4.48
CA PRO A 21 -5.30 -15.71 -4.73
C PRO A 21 -6.46 -15.16 -3.89
N ARG A 22 -7.43 -16.00 -3.52
CA ARG A 22 -8.57 -15.61 -2.67
C ARG A 22 -8.17 -15.25 -1.23
N ALA A 23 -7.00 -15.69 -0.77
CA ALA A 23 -6.47 -15.32 0.54
C ALA A 23 -5.83 -13.92 0.55
N LEU A 24 -5.51 -13.37 -0.63
CA LEU A 24 -4.91 -12.05 -0.75
C LEU A 24 -5.89 -10.95 -0.35
N ARG A 25 -5.41 -10.01 0.47
CA ARG A 25 -6.08 -8.75 0.76
C ARG A 25 -5.16 -7.59 0.43
N PHE A 26 -5.52 -6.82 -0.58
CA PHE A 26 -4.76 -5.66 -1.01
C PHE A 26 -5.20 -4.44 -0.21
N HIS A 27 -4.24 -3.81 0.49
CA HIS A 27 -4.43 -2.59 1.25
C HIS A 27 -3.73 -1.43 0.54
N LEU A 28 -4.49 -0.48 -0.01
CA LEU A 28 -4.00 0.58 -0.87
C LEU A 28 -4.06 1.93 -0.17
N ILE A 29 -2.93 2.62 -0.04
CA ILE A 29 -2.85 3.97 0.50
C ILE A 29 -2.89 4.95 -0.67
N VAL A 30 -4.00 5.67 -0.82
CA VAL A 30 -4.28 6.47 -2.02
C VAL A 30 -4.86 7.84 -1.64
N PRO A 31 -4.73 8.86 -2.50
CA PRO A 31 -5.41 10.14 -2.30
C PRO A 31 -6.92 9.97 -2.24
N ASN A 32 -7.58 10.74 -1.38
CA ASN A 32 -9.03 10.62 -1.12
C ASN A 32 -9.86 10.80 -2.39
N GLU A 33 -9.48 11.76 -3.22
CA GLU A 33 -10.08 12.10 -4.50
C GLU A 33 -10.04 10.95 -5.54
N ARG A 34 -9.10 10.00 -5.40
CA ARG A 34 -8.97 8.85 -6.32
C ARG A 34 -9.61 7.56 -5.81
N ARG A 35 -10.14 7.56 -4.59
CA ARG A 35 -10.60 6.31 -3.94
C ARG A 35 -11.77 5.66 -4.65
N ALA A 36 -12.76 6.44 -5.05
CA ALA A 36 -13.98 5.93 -5.66
C ALA A 36 -13.71 5.34 -7.05
N SER A 37 -13.00 6.09 -7.90
CA SER A 37 -12.64 5.65 -9.25
C SER A 37 -11.77 4.39 -9.21
N LEU A 38 -10.72 4.39 -8.37
CA LEU A 38 -9.85 3.23 -8.23
C LEU A 38 -10.60 1.98 -7.75
N ARG A 39 -11.49 2.11 -6.76
CA ARG A 39 -12.30 0.97 -6.29
C ARG A 39 -13.16 0.38 -7.40
N SER A 40 -13.75 1.24 -8.25
CA SER A 40 -14.53 0.80 -9.41
C SER A 40 -13.66 0.02 -10.40
N THR A 41 -12.51 0.56 -10.78
CA THR A 41 -11.56 -0.11 -11.67
C THR A 41 -11.09 -1.46 -11.12
N LEU A 42 -10.67 -1.52 -9.85
CA LEU A 42 -10.18 -2.75 -9.23
C LEU A 42 -11.26 -3.83 -9.16
N SER A 43 -12.50 -3.45 -8.83
CA SER A 43 -13.62 -4.40 -8.75
C SER A 43 -14.02 -4.91 -10.13
N SER A 44 -13.84 -4.10 -11.18
CA SER A 44 -14.11 -4.51 -12.56
C SER A 44 -13.05 -5.47 -13.09
N PHE A 45 -11.76 -5.24 -12.81
CA PHE A 45 -10.68 -6.11 -13.30
C PHE A 45 -10.53 -7.39 -12.49
N TRP A 46 -10.74 -7.33 -11.17
CA TRP A 46 -10.58 -8.48 -10.29
C TRP A 46 -11.76 -8.65 -9.33
N PRO A 47 -12.94 -9.09 -9.81
CA PRO A 47 -14.13 -9.25 -8.97
C PRO A 47 -13.95 -10.20 -7.78
N ALA A 48 -13.01 -11.15 -7.88
CA ALA A 48 -12.75 -12.16 -6.85
C ALA A 48 -11.69 -11.76 -5.81
N LEU A 49 -10.99 -10.63 -5.99
CA LEU A 49 -9.94 -10.16 -5.07
C LEU A 49 -10.50 -9.17 -4.03
N SER A 50 -9.86 -9.13 -2.86
CA SER A 50 -10.27 -8.23 -1.78
C SER A 50 -9.42 -6.96 -1.76
N PHE A 51 -10.08 -5.81 -1.87
CA PHE A 51 -9.43 -4.50 -1.84
C PHE A 51 -9.93 -3.63 -0.67
N ARG A 52 -8.99 -2.99 0.03
CA ARG A 52 -9.28 -1.93 1.00
C ARG A 52 -8.44 -0.70 0.69
N THR A 53 -9.07 0.46 0.63
CA THR A 53 -8.36 1.74 0.43
C THR A 53 -8.20 2.46 1.77
N TYR A 54 -7.16 3.29 1.86
CA TYR A 54 -6.81 4.12 3.01
C TYR A 54 -6.34 5.47 2.50
N SER A 55 -6.46 6.51 3.33
CA SER A 55 -5.94 7.85 3.05
C SER A 55 -4.92 8.23 4.11
N LEU A 56 -3.96 9.07 3.75
CA LEU A 56 -3.05 9.66 4.73
C LEU A 56 -3.77 10.64 5.66
N ASP A 57 -4.98 11.10 5.34
CA ASP A 57 -5.74 11.95 6.24
C ASP A 57 -6.24 11.19 7.49
N THR A 58 -6.24 9.84 7.44
CA THR A 58 -6.58 9.00 8.58
C THR A 58 -5.65 9.29 9.76
N ASN A 59 -6.24 9.51 10.94
CA ASN A 59 -5.52 9.80 12.20
C ASN A 59 -4.53 10.99 12.11
N GLY A 60 -4.79 11.95 11.20
CA GLY A 60 -3.95 13.14 11.02
C GLY A 60 -2.54 12.85 10.49
N VAL A 61 -2.30 11.67 9.90
CA VAL A 61 -0.98 11.24 9.43
C VAL A 61 -0.40 12.22 8.41
N ARG A 62 -1.20 12.70 7.46
CA ARG A 62 -0.79 13.69 6.45
C ARG A 62 -0.28 14.97 7.11
N ALA A 63 -1.00 15.48 8.11
CA ALA A 63 -0.58 16.67 8.84
C ALA A 63 0.73 16.46 9.62
N LYS A 64 0.91 15.28 10.24
CA LYS A 64 2.17 14.91 10.91
C LYS A 64 3.34 14.87 9.93
N ILE A 65 3.16 14.22 8.78
CA ILE A 65 4.16 14.13 7.71
C ILE A 65 4.50 15.52 7.18
N THR A 66 3.51 16.32 6.81
CA THR A 66 3.73 17.67 6.28
C THR A 66 4.45 18.56 7.30
N ARG A 67 4.11 18.46 8.59
CA ARG A 67 4.81 19.20 9.65
C ARG A 67 6.27 18.77 9.79
N HIS A 68 6.56 17.47 9.69
CA HIS A 68 7.92 16.95 9.71
C HIS A 68 8.73 17.47 8.52
N LEU A 69 8.20 17.32 7.30
CA LEU A 69 8.86 17.76 6.07
C LEU A 69 9.17 19.26 6.10
N ARG A 70 8.22 20.12 6.49
CA ARG A 70 8.44 21.58 6.62
C ARG A 70 9.51 21.98 7.64
N ARG A 71 9.78 21.13 8.64
CA ARG A 71 10.79 21.41 9.68
C ARG A 71 12.18 20.95 9.24
N THR A 72 12.26 19.82 8.55
CA THR A 72 13.53 19.19 8.15
C THR A 72 14.03 19.73 6.81
N GLU A 73 13.13 19.94 5.86
CA GLU A 73 13.43 20.52 4.55
C GLU A 73 13.14 22.02 4.64
N ARG A 74 14.19 22.85 4.67
CA ARG A 74 14.11 24.30 4.88
C ARG A 74 13.43 25.10 3.74
N GLU A 75 12.79 24.42 2.79
CA GLU A 75 12.31 24.91 1.49
C GLU A 75 10.92 24.30 1.17
N PRO A 76 10.17 24.75 0.14
CA PRO A 76 8.85 24.19 -0.15
C PRO A 76 8.91 22.67 -0.33
N VAL A 77 7.98 21.97 0.34
CA VAL A 77 7.93 20.51 0.38
C VAL A 77 7.62 19.96 -1.01
N PHE A 78 8.65 19.55 -1.75
CA PHE A 78 8.53 18.85 -3.04
C PHE A 78 8.33 17.33 -2.85
N LEU A 79 8.49 16.82 -1.63
CA LEU A 79 8.23 15.42 -1.31
C LEU A 79 6.72 15.18 -1.09
N SER A 80 6.14 14.31 -1.93
CA SER A 80 4.80 13.78 -1.68
C SER A 80 4.73 13.12 -0.30
N PRO A 81 3.72 13.43 0.55
CA PRO A 81 3.55 12.79 1.85
C PRO A 81 3.45 11.26 1.78
N PHE A 82 3.05 10.70 0.63
CA PHE A 82 2.99 9.26 0.41
C PHE A 82 4.35 8.57 0.45
N ARG A 83 5.45 9.29 0.21
CA ARG A 83 6.81 8.73 0.37
C ARG A 83 7.14 8.36 1.81
N LEU A 84 6.45 8.95 2.78
CA LEU A 84 6.62 8.64 4.21
C LEU A 84 5.53 7.73 4.76
N ALA A 85 4.63 7.22 3.92
CA ALA A 85 3.51 6.37 4.37
C ALA A 85 3.98 5.14 5.15
N LEU A 86 5.09 4.52 4.73
CA LEU A 86 5.69 3.35 5.37
C LEU A 86 5.94 3.58 6.87
N VAL A 87 6.51 4.74 7.21
CA VAL A 87 6.84 5.14 8.60
C VAL A 87 5.59 5.26 9.47
N TYR A 88 4.45 5.58 8.87
CA TYR A 88 3.18 5.79 9.57
C TYR A 88 2.20 4.64 9.39
N LEU A 89 2.63 3.47 8.88
CA LEU A 89 1.75 2.31 8.67
C LEU A 89 0.91 1.93 9.89
N PRO A 90 1.45 1.88 11.14
CA PRO A 90 0.64 1.55 12.31
C PRO A 90 -0.51 2.54 12.56
N HIS A 91 -0.34 3.81 12.15
CA HIS A 91 -1.38 4.82 12.26
C HIS A 91 -2.40 4.76 11.11
N ILE A 92 -1.97 4.34 9.91
CA ILE A 92 -2.83 4.23 8.72
C ILE A 92 -3.66 2.94 8.77
N LEU A 93 -3.06 1.86 9.28
CA LEU A 93 -3.61 0.50 9.30
C LEU A 93 -3.69 -0.06 10.75
N PRO A 94 -4.37 0.62 11.68
CA PRO A 94 -4.28 0.29 13.12
C PRO A 94 -4.79 -1.11 13.49
N ASN A 95 -5.62 -1.70 12.63
CA ASN A 95 -6.24 -3.01 12.87
C ASN A 95 -5.48 -4.17 12.21
N LEU A 96 -4.37 -3.90 11.51
CA LEU A 96 -3.57 -4.93 10.87
C LEU A 96 -2.34 -5.23 11.70
N ARG A 97 -2.11 -6.50 12.01
CA ARG A 97 -0.94 -6.95 12.78
C ARG A 97 0.31 -7.11 11.92
N ARG A 98 0.14 -7.51 10.66
CA ARG A 98 1.23 -7.74 9.70
C ARG A 98 0.74 -7.46 8.29
N VAL A 99 1.61 -6.87 7.48
CA VAL A 99 1.41 -6.63 6.05
C VAL A 99 2.73 -6.86 5.32
N LEU A 100 2.67 -7.29 4.07
CA LEU A 100 3.80 -7.19 3.15
C LEU A 100 3.70 -5.85 2.42
N TRP A 101 4.75 -5.03 2.48
CA TRP A 101 4.81 -3.77 1.75
C TRP A 101 5.40 -4.00 0.36
N LEU A 102 4.67 -3.61 -0.69
CA LEU A 102 5.11 -3.70 -2.07
C LEU A 102 5.08 -2.30 -2.69
N HIS A 103 6.16 -1.94 -3.37
CA HIS A 103 6.17 -0.72 -4.17
C HIS A 103 5.35 -0.91 -5.45
N THR A 104 4.89 0.18 -6.06
CA THR A 104 4.07 0.13 -7.28
C THR A 104 4.89 0.06 -8.57
N ASP A 105 6.22 0.03 -8.49
CA ASP A 105 7.16 -0.03 -9.60
C ASP A 105 7.83 -1.40 -9.74
N ILE A 106 7.29 -2.43 -9.07
CA ILE A 106 7.78 -3.81 -9.14
C ILE A 106 6.77 -4.75 -9.80
N LEU A 107 7.27 -5.88 -10.25
CA LEU A 107 6.46 -7.05 -10.62
C LEU A 107 6.85 -8.23 -9.71
N VAL A 108 5.85 -9.00 -9.32
CA VAL A 108 6.01 -10.17 -8.44
C VAL A 108 5.97 -11.44 -9.30
N PHE A 109 7.01 -12.26 -9.19
CA PHE A 109 7.17 -13.51 -9.97
C PHE A 109 7.11 -14.79 -9.11
N GLY A 110 6.79 -14.67 -7.82
CA GLY A 110 6.71 -15.81 -6.89
C GLY A 110 5.56 -15.67 -5.90
N ASP A 111 5.31 -16.72 -5.11
CA ASP A 111 4.22 -16.71 -4.13
C ASP A 111 4.61 -15.87 -2.91
N VAL A 112 3.93 -14.74 -2.73
CA VAL A 112 4.12 -13.84 -1.59
C VAL A 112 3.80 -14.48 -0.24
N ALA A 113 3.07 -15.61 -0.22
CA ALA A 113 2.81 -16.35 1.00
C ALA A 113 4.11 -16.88 1.63
N GLU A 114 5.10 -17.26 0.82
CA GLU A 114 6.40 -17.75 1.30
C GLU A 114 7.10 -16.69 2.15
N LEU A 115 7.13 -15.45 1.66
CA LEU A 115 7.72 -14.32 2.38
C LEU A 115 6.88 -13.91 3.60
N PHE A 116 5.55 -13.89 3.48
CA PHE A 116 4.67 -13.46 4.57
C PHE A 116 4.66 -14.43 5.76
N LEU A 117 4.84 -15.73 5.48
CA LEU A 117 4.82 -16.80 6.47
C LEU A 117 6.19 -17.15 7.04
N GLU A 118 7.29 -16.61 6.47
CA GLU A 118 8.66 -16.85 6.90
C GLU A 118 8.79 -16.74 8.44
N PRO A 119 9.08 -17.85 9.14
CA PRO A 119 9.12 -17.89 10.60
C PRO A 119 10.10 -16.89 11.21
N GLN A 120 11.26 -16.67 10.58
CA GLN A 120 12.30 -15.77 11.11
C GLN A 120 11.87 -14.30 11.13
N LEU A 121 10.91 -13.94 10.27
CA LEU A 121 10.39 -12.57 10.18
C LEU A 121 9.20 -12.33 11.10
N ARG A 122 8.75 -13.35 11.86
CA ARG A 122 7.49 -13.26 12.60
C ARG A 122 7.49 -12.23 13.72
N ASP A 123 8.63 -12.13 14.42
CA ASP A 123 8.80 -11.28 15.59
C ASP A 123 9.61 -10.00 15.28
N SER A 124 10.04 -9.84 14.02
CA SER A 124 10.71 -8.62 13.56
C SER A 124 9.69 -7.50 13.29
N PRO A 125 9.94 -6.25 13.71
CA PRO A 125 9.06 -5.12 13.41
C PRO A 125 9.00 -4.79 11.92
N VAL A 126 10.09 -5.05 11.18
CA VAL A 126 10.21 -4.92 9.72
C VAL A 126 11.23 -5.95 9.24
N ALA A 127 11.02 -6.51 8.05
CA ALA A 127 11.92 -7.44 7.39
C ALA A 127 12.31 -6.90 6.01
#